data_AF-A0A6L8BAW3-F1
#
_entry.id   AF-A0A6L8BAW3-F1
#
_cell.length_a   1.000
_cell.length_b   1.000
_cell.length_c   1.000
_cell.angle_alpha   90.00
_cell.angle_beta   90.00
_cell.angle_gamma   90.00
#
_symmetry.space_group_name_H-M   'P 1'
#
loop_
_entity.id
_entity.type
_entity.pdbx_description
1 polymer ?
#
loop_
_entity_poly.entity_id
_entity_poly.type
_entity_poly.pdbx_seq_one_letter_code
_entity_poly.pdbx_strand_id
1 'polypeptide(L)' 'MDAEFDRTFLGQLESGDVDAFTAYTDETLESRGLGTHEIRTWVALAGVANGARATTIFYEPVVEWATGCALLHYE' A
#
# COMPACT_ATOMS: atom_id res chain seq x y z
N MET A 1 -0.29 13.11 5.10
CA MET A 1 0.51 11.91 5.41
C MET A 1 -0.18 11.19 6.56
N ASP A 2 -0.56 9.94 6.34
CA ASP A 2 -1.34 9.12 7.28
C ASP A 2 -0.63 7.77 7.47
N ALA A 3 0.25 7.72 8.48
CA ALA A 3 1.08 6.55 8.72
C ALA A 3 0.30 5.33 9.20
N GLU A 4 -0.90 5.54 9.75
CA GLU A 4 -1.78 4.44 10.16
C GLU A 4 -2.38 3.76 8.93
N PHE A 5 -2.86 4.55 7.97
CA PHE A 5 -3.30 4.05 6.68
C PHE A 5 -2.18 3.30 5.95
N ASP A 6 -0.98 3.89 5.86
CA ASP A 6 0.15 3.28 5.16
C ASP A 6 0.49 1.88 5.73
N ARG A 7 0.55 1.77 7.06
CA ARG A 7 0.84 0.50 7.75
C ARG A 7 -0.28 -0.51 7.58
N THR A 8 -1.53 -0.05 7.58
CA THR A 8 -2.68 -0.91 7.32
C THR A 8 -2.62 -1.49 5.92
N PHE A 9 -2.35 -0.66 4.92
CA PHE A 9 -2.23 -1.10 3.53
C PHE A 9 -1.07 -2.10 3.35
N LEU A 10 0.11 -1.81 3.91
CA LEU A 10 1.25 -2.74 3.88
C LEU A 10 0.91 -4.09 4.55
N GLY A 11 0.23 -4.06 5.70
CA GLY A 11 -0.21 -5.27 6.39
C GLY A 11 -1.22 -6.11 5.59
N GLN A 12 -2.10 -5.47 4.82
CA GLN A 12 -3.01 -6.17 3.90
C GLN A 12 -2.25 -6.87 2.76
N LEU A 13 -1.20 -6.23 2.23
CA LEU A 13 -0.35 -6.87 1.20
C LEU A 13 0.40 -8.07 1.79
N GLU A 14 0.96 -7.95 3.00
CA GLU A 14 1.65 -9.05 3.69
C GLU A 14 0.73 -10.22 4.05
N SER A 15 -0.52 -9.94 4.42
CA SER A 15 -1.51 -10.99 4.73
C SER A 15 -2.00 -11.73 3.48
N GLY A 16 -1.83 -11.14 2.30
CA GLY A 16 -2.39 -11.65 1.04
C GLY A 16 -3.91 -11.50 0.96
N ASP A 17 -4.51 -10.61 1.76
CA ASP A 17 -5.96 -10.37 1.76
C ASP A 17 -6.37 -9.53 0.54
N VAL A 18 -6.55 -10.23 -0.59
CA VAL A 18 -6.89 -9.64 -1.88
C VAL A 18 -8.15 -8.78 -1.80
N ASP A 19 -9.16 -9.22 -1.06
CA ASP A 19 -10.41 -8.49 -0.94
C ASP A 19 -10.18 -7.16 -0.22
N ALA A 20 -9.36 -7.15 0.84
CA ALA A 20 -9.06 -5.94 1.59
C ALA A 20 -8.30 -4.89 0.75
N PHE A 21 -7.19 -5.27 0.11
CA PHE A 21 -6.37 -4.28 -0.62
C PHE A 21 -6.91 -3.89 -2.00
N THR A 22 -7.95 -4.57 -2.50
CA THR A 22 -8.64 -4.19 -3.75
C THR A 22 -9.96 -3.42 -3.53
N ALA A 23 -10.45 -3.35 -2.29
CA ALA A 23 -11.75 -2.72 -1.97
C ALA A 23 -11.73 -1.17 -1.94
N TYR A 24 -10.58 -0.52 -2.09
CA TYR A 24 -10.49 0.93 -2.02
C TYR A 24 -11.20 1.64 -3.19
N THR A 25 -12.23 2.42 -2.85
CA THR A 25 -12.93 3.30 -3.82
C THR A 25 -12.14 4.58 -4.07
N ASP A 26 -12.40 5.25 -5.21
CA ASP A 26 -11.83 6.58 -5.49
C ASP A 26 -12.11 7.55 -4.35
N GLU A 27 -13.35 7.65 -3.88
CA GLU A 27 -13.73 8.51 -2.75
C GLU A 27 -12.90 8.23 -1.48
N THR A 28 -12.65 6.96 -1.18
CA THR A 28 -11.82 6.56 -0.02
C THR A 28 -10.39 7.05 -0.18
N LEU A 29 -9.80 6.95 -1.37
CA LEU A 29 -8.43 7.39 -1.61
C LEU A 29 -8.32 8.92 -1.69
N GLU A 30 -9.26 9.59 -2.34
CA GLU A 30 -9.26 11.04 -2.48
C GLU A 30 -9.45 11.76 -1.13
N SER A 31 -10.25 11.18 -0.22
CA SER A 31 -10.38 11.70 1.16
C SER A 31 -9.05 11.71 1.95
N ARG A 32 -8.05 10.95 1.49
CA ARG A 32 -6.69 10.89 2.06
C ARG A 32 -5.66 11.68 1.25
N GLY A 33 -6.08 12.25 0.12
CA GLY A 33 -5.27 13.04 -0.80
C GLY A 33 -5.14 12.37 -2.17
N LEU A 34 -5.09 13.17 -3.24
CA LEU A 34 -5.02 12.69 -4.62
C LEU A 34 -3.81 11.77 -4.89
N GLY A 35 -2.68 11.99 -4.20
CA GLY A 35 -1.49 11.14 -4.30
C GLY A 35 -1.72 9.70 -3.84
N THR A 36 -2.73 9.43 -3.00
CA THR A 36 -3.03 8.09 -2.49
C THR A 36 -3.39 7.10 -3.62
N HIS A 37 -3.72 7.57 -4.82
CA HIS A 37 -3.95 6.72 -5.98
C HIS A 37 -2.72 5.88 -6.38
N GLU A 38 -1.51 6.28 -5.97
CA GLU A 38 -0.25 5.58 -6.24
C GLU A 38 -0.22 4.14 -5.69
N ILE A 39 -1.00 3.84 -4.65
CA ILE A 39 -1.09 2.48 -4.09
C ILE A 39 -1.63 1.45 -5.10
N ARG A 40 -2.34 1.88 -6.15
CA ARG A 40 -2.87 0.96 -7.19
C ARG A 40 -1.77 0.24 -7.95
N THR A 41 -0.59 0.86 -8.10
CA THR A 41 0.57 0.19 -8.70
C THR A 41 1.04 -0.97 -7.82
N TRP A 42 0.92 -0.86 -6.50
CA TRP A 42 1.24 -1.93 -5.56
C TRP A 42 0.23 -3.07 -5.66
N VAL A 43 -1.06 -2.75 -5.79
CA VAL A 43 -2.13 -3.75 -6.05
C VAL A 43 -1.87 -4.50 -7.36
N ALA A 44 -1.49 -3.80 -8.42
CA ALA A 44 -1.14 -4.43 -9.69
C ALA A 44 0.07 -5.37 -9.55
N LEU A 45 1.12 -4.96 -8.81
CA LEU A 45 2.27 -5.81 -8.53
C LEU A 45 1.88 -7.06 -7.71
N ALA A 46 1.01 -6.92 -6.71
CA ALA A 46 0.49 -8.04 -5.94
C ALA A 46 -0.22 -9.07 -6.83
N GLY A 47 -0.99 -8.61 -7.82
CA GLY A 47 -1.61 -9.46 -8.83
C GLY A 47 -0.58 -10.23 -9.69
N VAL A 48 0.50 -9.56 -10.10
CA VAL A 48 1.62 -10.19 -10.84
C VAL A 48 2.34 -11.23 -9.97
N ALA A 49 2.52 -10.93 -8.69
CA ALA A 49 3.16 -11.82 -7.71
C ALA A 49 2.35 -13.11 -7.43
N ASN A 50 1.06 -13.14 -7.82
CA ASN A 50 0.23 -14.35 -7.89
C ASN A 50 0.27 -15.23 -6.63
N GLY A 51 0.08 -14.61 -5.46
CA GLY A 51 0.04 -15.31 -4.17
C GLY A 51 1.42 -15.57 -3.54
N ALA A 52 2.50 -15.06 -4.13
CA ALA A 52 3.80 -15.00 -3.46
C ALA A 52 3.70 -14.24 -2.14
N ARG A 53 4.48 -14.66 -1.15
CA ARG A 53 4.49 -14.02 0.17
C ARG A 53 5.12 -12.65 0.08
N ALA A 54 4.40 -11.63 0.52
CA ALA A 54 4.91 -10.28 0.69
C ALA A 54 5.60 -10.10 2.06
N THR A 55 6.62 -9.25 2.10
CA THR A 55 7.28 -8.83 3.35
C THR A 55 7.74 -7.38 3.22
N THR A 56 7.32 -6.54 4.16
CA THR A 56 7.76 -5.14 4.27
C THR A 56 9.18 -5.12 4.81
N ILE A 57 10.10 -4.61 4.00
CA ILE A 57 11.50 -4.45 4.36
C ILE A 57 11.73 -3.12 5.06
N PHE A 58 10.98 -2.08 4.67
CA PHE A 58 11.15 -0.73 5.17
C PHE A 58 9.85 0.07 5.04
N TYR A 59 9.62 0.97 5.99
CA TYR A 59 8.65 2.05 5.89
C TYR A 59 9.12 3.26 6.69
N GLU A 60 9.08 4.44 6.08
CA GLU A 60 9.34 5.72 6.75
C GLU A 60 8.36 6.80 6.26
N PRO A 61 7.75 7.56 7.18
CA PRO A 61 7.02 8.78 6.83
C PRO A 61 8.02 9.93 6.56
N VAL A 62 8.24 10.26 5.28
CA VAL A 62 9.19 11.30 4.88
C VAL A 62 8.47 12.66 4.85
N VAL A 63 8.61 13.42 5.94
CA VAL A 63 7.89 14.68 6.17
C VAL A 63 8.19 15.71 5.09
N GLU A 64 9.44 15.82 4.66
CA GLU A 64 9.92 16.76 3.64
C GLU A 64 9.27 16.54 2.27
N TRP A 65 8.78 15.32 2.00
CA TRP A 65 8.08 14.97 0.76
C TRP A 65 6.57 14.85 0.95
N ALA A 66 6.09 14.96 2.20
CA ALA A 66 4.71 14.70 2.59
C ALA A 66 4.20 13.29 2.18
N THR A 67 5.11 12.30 2.10
CA THR A 67 4.86 10.97 1.54
C THR A 67 5.37 9.86 2.46
N GLY A 68 4.58 8.79 2.61
CA GLY A 68 5.05 7.54 3.19
C GLY A 68 5.84 6.74 2.16
N CYS A 69 7.08 6.38 2.46
CA CYS A 69 7.94 5.61 1.57
C CYS A 69 8.15 4.20 2.14
N ALA A 70 7.89 3.18 1.32
CA ALA A 70 8.03 1.79 1.73
C ALA A 70 8.82 0.97 0.70
N LEU A 71 9.40 -0.13 1.17
CA LEU A 71 9.95 -1.19 0.33
C LEU A 71 9.31 -2.51 0.76
N LEU A 72 8.75 -3.23 -0.21
CA LEU A 72 8.13 -4.54 -0.03
C LEU A 72 8.76 -5.54 -1.00
N HIS A 73 8.99 -6.74 -0.51
CA HIS A 73 9.56 -7.85 -1.25
C HIS A 73 8.52 -8.95 -1.40
N TYR A 74 8.40 -9.51 -2.61
CA TYR A 74 7.66 -10.74 -2.87
C TYR A 74 8.67 -11.87 -3.13
N GLU A 75 8.48 -13.03 -2.51
CA GLU A 75 9.31 -14.24 -2.71
C GLU A 75 9.17 -14.87 -4.11
#